data_AF-A0A158BWX5-F1
#
_entry.id   AF-A0A158BWX5-F1
#
_cell.length_a   1.000
_cell.length_b   1.000
_cell.length_c   1.000
_cell.angle_alpha   90.00
_cell.angle_beta   90.00
_cell.angle_gamma   90.00
#
_symmetry.space_group_name_H-M   'P 1'
#
loop_
_entity.id
_entity.type
_entity.pdbx_description
1 polymer ?
#
loop_
_entity_poly.entity_id
_entity_poly.type
_entity_poly.pdbx_seq_one_letter_code
_entity_poly.pdbx_strand_id
1 'polypeptide(L)'
;MEVPSNVPDPDREGPKVGRQQRLDSEVHRYLASGDYDSNFAGWPGNNFVDVAQRATQCLKTALAEETLRRAHGFRTRVSLPDDLHAWAHDKLAPMVCGLFPAAERSIILDTLARSVVFLTPDNIAAVLAEQRWLSTAWEVANLYLAGVGAPVLSEEARGIVGLSEETTCFVSIVYFEETDPFADFVVHEAAHVFHNCKRATVGLGESRRKEYLLNVDYSKRETFAYACEAYSRIVSLGAGVRQQQAALEQHAKASLPPDDRVDHDEYLDILRDATSARNGWQKILKRCAPRQQPRPGLGRTPAPA
;
A
#
# COMPACT_ATOMS: atom_id res chain seq x y z
N MET A 1 75.00 -1.17 -17.47
CA MET A 1 73.93 -2.16 -17.34
C MET A 1 72.94 -1.55 -16.37
N GLU A 2 72.04 -0.70 -16.88
CA GLU A 2 71.07 0.05 -16.08
C GLU A 2 69.70 -0.61 -16.22
N VAL A 3 69.09 -0.92 -15.08
CA VAL A 3 67.76 -1.53 -14.99
C VAL A 3 66.74 -0.39 -14.90
N PRO A 4 65.71 -0.31 -15.77
CA PRO A 4 64.65 0.67 -15.59
C PRO A 4 63.73 0.23 -14.45
N SER A 5 63.70 1.05 -13.42
CA SER A 5 62.75 1.02 -12.31
C SER A 5 61.33 1.29 -12.82
N ASN A 6 60.48 0.27 -12.83
CA ASN A 6 59.07 0.39 -13.14
C ASN A 6 58.30 0.57 -11.82
N VAL A 7 58.18 1.82 -11.36
CA VAL A 7 57.27 2.18 -10.26
C VAL A 7 55.88 2.41 -10.86
N PRO A 8 54.82 1.72 -10.41
CA PRO A 8 53.48 1.99 -10.89
C PRO A 8 53.01 3.34 -10.36
N ASP A 9 52.59 4.20 -11.28
CA ASP A 9 51.88 5.44 -11.01
C ASP A 9 50.48 5.13 -10.40
N PRO A 10 50.16 5.62 -9.19
CA PRO A 10 48.87 5.35 -8.53
C PRO A 10 47.68 6.08 -9.16
N ASP A 11 47.89 6.98 -10.14
CA ASP A 11 46.83 7.82 -10.72
C ASP A 11 46.26 7.33 -12.06
N ARG A 12 46.21 6.02 -12.31
CA ARG A 12 45.36 5.48 -13.40
C ARG A 12 43.89 5.48 -12.99
N GLU A 13 43.26 6.65 -13.05
CA GLU A 13 41.81 6.75 -13.21
C GLU A 13 41.40 5.90 -14.42
N GLY A 14 40.71 4.77 -14.19
CA GLY A 14 40.09 4.00 -15.26
C GLY A 14 39.18 4.89 -16.14
N PRO A 15 38.97 4.56 -17.42
CA PRO A 15 38.33 5.47 -18.36
C PRO A 15 36.92 5.86 -17.88
N LYS A 16 36.73 7.16 -17.62
CA LYS A 16 35.48 7.78 -17.12
C LYS A 16 34.24 7.35 -17.91
N VAL A 17 34.42 7.05 -19.20
CA VAL A 17 33.39 6.54 -20.12
C VAL A 17 32.82 5.19 -19.68
N GLY A 18 33.66 4.25 -19.22
CA GLY A 18 33.20 2.93 -18.77
C GLY A 18 32.42 2.98 -17.45
N ARG A 19 32.70 3.97 -16.60
CA ARG A 19 31.96 4.20 -15.35
C ARG A 19 30.56 4.75 -15.64
N GLN A 20 30.44 5.73 -16.52
CA GLN A 20 29.13 6.30 -16.88
C GLN A 20 28.21 5.26 -17.53
N GLN A 21 28.73 4.49 -18.48
CA GLN A 21 27.96 3.41 -19.14
C GLN A 21 27.42 2.38 -18.14
N ARG A 22 28.19 2.07 -17.09
CA ARG A 22 27.75 1.18 -16.03
C ARG A 22 26.60 1.79 -15.21
N LEU A 23 26.71 3.06 -14.83
CA LEU A 23 25.63 3.75 -14.11
C LEU A 23 24.35 3.83 -14.95
N ASP A 24 24.47 4.15 -16.24
CA ASP A 24 23.33 4.18 -17.16
C ASP A 24 22.66 2.80 -17.27
N SER A 25 23.46 1.73 -17.24
CA SER A 25 22.95 0.35 -17.25
C SER A 25 22.20 -0.01 -15.96
N GLU A 26 22.67 0.45 -14.80
CA GLU A 26 21.98 0.27 -13.51
C GLU A 26 20.66 1.05 -13.46
N VAL A 27 20.64 2.28 -13.98
CA VAL A 27 19.41 3.07 -14.14
C VAL A 27 18.44 2.34 -15.06
N HIS A 28 18.90 1.88 -16.22
CA HIS A 28 18.05 1.15 -17.17
C HIS A 28 17.46 -0.13 -16.55
N ARG A 29 18.28 -0.91 -15.84
CA ARG A 29 17.84 -2.10 -15.11
C ARG A 29 16.74 -1.76 -14.10
N TYR A 30 16.95 -0.75 -13.28
CA TYR A 30 15.96 -0.30 -12.30
C TYR A 30 14.65 0.16 -12.95
N LEU A 31 14.72 0.93 -14.04
CA LEU A 31 13.50 1.35 -14.74
C LEU A 31 12.75 0.15 -15.34
N ALA A 32 13.47 -0.83 -15.89
CA ALA A 32 12.89 -1.97 -16.59
C ALA A 32 12.28 -3.03 -15.66
N SER A 33 12.83 -3.26 -14.46
CA SER A 33 12.32 -4.32 -13.57
C SER A 33 12.04 -3.87 -12.13
N GLY A 34 12.43 -2.67 -11.74
CA GLY A 34 12.41 -2.23 -10.35
C GLY A 34 13.58 -2.78 -9.53
N ASP A 35 14.43 -3.64 -10.11
CA ASP A 35 15.57 -4.22 -9.41
C ASP A 35 16.74 -3.25 -9.32
N TYR A 36 17.42 -3.28 -8.18
CA TYR A 36 18.63 -2.52 -7.93
C TYR A 36 19.57 -3.31 -7.02
N ASP A 37 20.87 -3.01 -7.08
CA ASP A 37 21.84 -3.56 -6.13
C ASP A 37 21.72 -2.84 -4.78
N SER A 38 21.28 -3.57 -3.74
CA SER A 38 21.15 -3.02 -2.38
C SER A 38 22.47 -2.57 -1.76
N ASN A 39 23.61 -3.07 -2.26
CA ASN A 39 24.94 -2.63 -1.81
C ASN A 39 25.47 -1.43 -2.61
N PHE A 40 24.80 -1.05 -3.70
CA PHE A 40 25.22 0.00 -4.62
C PHE A 40 26.70 -0.13 -5.02
N ALA A 41 27.14 -1.36 -5.30
CA ALA A 41 28.55 -1.65 -5.54
C ALA A 41 29.09 -0.86 -6.74
N GLY A 42 30.14 -0.08 -6.51
CA GLY A 42 30.83 0.74 -7.51
C GLY A 42 30.05 1.97 -8.01
N TRP A 43 29.03 2.41 -7.26
CA TRP A 43 28.53 3.77 -7.33
C TRP A 43 29.53 4.75 -6.69
N PRO A 44 29.63 6.00 -7.17
CA PRO A 44 30.58 6.99 -6.62
C PRO A 44 30.12 7.53 -5.26
N GLY A 45 31.06 7.72 -4.33
CA GLY A 45 30.81 8.37 -3.05
C GLY A 45 31.99 8.24 -2.08
N ASN A 46 31.97 9.02 -1.01
CA ASN A 46 33.07 9.09 -0.04
C ASN A 46 33.01 7.98 1.02
N ASN A 47 31.83 7.41 1.25
CA ASN A 47 31.57 6.31 2.17
C ASN A 47 30.25 5.62 1.79
N PHE A 48 29.93 4.50 2.46
CA PHE A 48 28.74 3.70 2.16
C PHE A 48 27.42 4.49 2.22
N VAL A 49 27.25 5.38 3.20
CA VAL A 49 26.02 6.18 3.36
C VAL A 49 25.89 7.19 2.23
N ASP A 50 26.96 7.90 1.90
CA ASP A 50 27.01 8.86 0.78
C ASP A 50 26.74 8.16 -0.56
N VAL A 51 27.34 6.97 -0.77
CA VAL A 51 27.09 6.13 -1.95
C VAL A 51 25.60 5.77 -2.05
N ALA A 52 25.01 5.25 -0.98
CA ALA A 52 23.60 4.86 -0.97
C ALA A 52 22.67 6.04 -1.23
N GLN A 53 22.89 7.19 -0.57
CA GLN A 53 22.09 8.40 -0.78
C GLN A 53 22.16 8.90 -2.23
N ARG A 54 23.35 8.97 -2.81
CA ARG A 54 23.54 9.39 -4.20
C ARG A 54 22.90 8.43 -5.20
N ALA A 55 23.07 7.13 -4.99
CA ALA A 55 22.50 6.10 -5.85
C ALA A 55 20.96 6.13 -5.79
N THR A 56 20.38 6.14 -4.58
CA THR A 56 18.93 6.27 -4.40
C THR A 56 18.39 7.54 -5.04
N GLN A 57 19.04 8.68 -4.86
CA GLN A 57 18.59 9.93 -5.46
C GLN A 57 18.65 9.88 -6.99
N CYS A 58 19.73 9.34 -7.55
CA CYS A 58 19.88 9.18 -9.00
C CYS A 58 18.78 8.29 -9.59
N LEU A 59 18.52 7.13 -8.97
CA LEU A 59 17.48 6.21 -9.41
C LEU A 59 16.08 6.81 -9.33
N LYS A 60 15.75 7.52 -8.24
CA LYS A 60 14.47 8.22 -8.09
C LYS A 60 14.29 9.35 -9.11
N THR A 61 15.34 10.13 -9.36
CA THR A 61 15.28 11.19 -10.37
C THR A 61 15.03 10.61 -11.75
N ALA A 62 15.77 9.56 -12.14
CA ALA A 62 15.55 8.88 -13.40
C ALA A 62 14.14 8.28 -13.52
N LEU A 63 13.61 7.71 -12.43
CA LEU A 63 12.25 7.19 -12.37
C LEU A 63 11.19 8.28 -12.56
N ALA A 64 11.33 9.41 -11.87
CA ALA A 64 10.41 10.53 -12.00
C ALA A 64 10.43 11.10 -13.43
N GLU A 65 11.63 11.31 -13.99
CA GLU A 65 11.80 11.79 -15.37
C GLU A 65 11.16 10.84 -16.39
N GLU A 66 11.41 9.53 -16.26
CA GLU A 66 10.85 8.53 -17.16
C GLU A 66 9.32 8.42 -17.01
N THR A 67 8.82 8.49 -15.79
CA THR A 67 7.37 8.48 -15.49
C THR A 67 6.67 9.66 -16.14
N LEU A 68 7.20 10.88 -15.97
CA LEU A 68 6.66 12.08 -16.59
C LEU A 68 6.76 12.02 -18.12
N ARG A 69 7.87 11.49 -18.66
CA ARG A 69 8.06 11.31 -20.10
C ARG A 69 7.02 10.36 -20.70
N ARG A 70 6.72 9.24 -20.04
CA ARG A 70 5.70 8.28 -20.51
C ARG A 70 4.27 8.81 -20.36
N ALA A 71 3.99 9.53 -19.28
CA ALA A 71 2.69 10.17 -19.05
C ALA A 71 2.44 11.37 -19.97
N HIS A 72 3.49 11.92 -20.60
CA HIS A 72 3.35 13.08 -21.48
C HIS A 72 2.37 12.81 -22.64
N GLY A 73 1.34 13.64 -22.74
CA GLY A 73 0.28 13.51 -23.75
C GLY A 73 -0.91 12.64 -23.31
N PHE A 74 -0.77 11.90 -22.21
CA PHE A 74 -1.89 11.24 -21.56
C PHE A 74 -2.50 12.21 -20.55
N ARG A 75 -3.80 12.47 -20.70
CA ARG A 75 -4.57 13.26 -19.73
C ARG A 75 -5.81 12.47 -19.37
N THR A 76 -5.88 12.06 -18.12
CA THR A 76 -7.10 11.48 -17.57
C THR A 76 -8.19 12.55 -17.54
N ARG A 77 -9.42 12.18 -17.93
CA ARG A 77 -10.59 13.06 -17.90
C ARG A 77 -11.36 12.98 -16.57
N VAL A 78 -10.82 12.25 -15.59
CA VAL A 78 -11.38 12.12 -14.25
C VAL A 78 -11.64 13.50 -13.65
N SER A 79 -12.88 13.72 -13.20
CA SER A 79 -13.22 14.85 -12.34
C SER A 79 -12.91 14.48 -10.90
N LEU A 80 -11.84 15.08 -10.35
CA LEU A 80 -11.51 14.92 -8.95
C LEU A 80 -12.39 15.85 -8.08
N PRO A 81 -12.72 15.45 -6.85
CA PRO A 81 -13.23 16.37 -5.84
C PRO A 81 -12.27 17.54 -5.60
N ASP A 82 -12.80 18.74 -5.40
CA ASP A 82 -11.99 19.94 -5.10
C ASP A 82 -11.19 19.78 -3.79
N ASP A 83 -11.79 19.11 -2.80
CA ASP A 83 -11.15 18.78 -1.53
C ASP A 83 -11.12 17.26 -1.33
N LEU A 84 -10.01 16.65 -1.77
CA LEU A 84 -9.78 15.21 -1.64
C LEU A 84 -9.69 14.77 -0.17
N HIS A 85 -9.23 15.63 0.73
CA HIS A 85 -9.12 15.30 2.14
C HIS A 85 -10.50 15.21 2.79
N ALA A 86 -11.35 16.22 2.57
CA ALA A 86 -12.73 16.19 3.05
C ALA A 86 -13.51 15.02 2.43
N TRP A 87 -13.29 14.76 1.13
CA TRP A 87 -13.88 13.62 0.46
C TRP A 87 -13.47 12.27 1.09
N ALA A 88 -12.17 12.07 1.33
CA ALA A 88 -11.66 10.84 1.94
C ALA A 88 -12.15 10.68 3.39
N HIS A 89 -12.22 11.78 4.13
CA HIS A 89 -12.79 11.81 5.47
C HIS A 89 -14.24 11.31 5.47
N ASP A 90 -15.11 11.85 4.61
CA ASP A 90 -16.51 11.42 4.54
C ASP A 90 -16.66 9.98 4.05
N LYS A 91 -15.83 9.59 3.07
CA LYS A 91 -15.80 8.25 2.51
C LYS A 91 -15.48 7.19 3.58
N LEU A 92 -14.50 7.45 4.43
CA LEU A 92 -14.00 6.50 5.44
C LEU A 92 -14.78 6.54 6.75
N ALA A 93 -15.61 7.56 6.97
CA ALA A 93 -16.35 7.77 8.21
C ALA A 93 -17.20 6.55 8.64
N PRO A 94 -17.97 5.87 7.76
CA PRO A 94 -18.77 4.71 8.17
C PRO A 94 -17.93 3.58 8.75
N MET A 95 -16.79 3.27 8.12
CA MET A 95 -15.86 2.23 8.56
C MET A 95 -15.24 2.59 9.92
N VAL A 96 -14.73 3.82 10.06
CA VAL A 96 -14.12 4.29 11.32
C VAL A 96 -15.14 4.31 12.46
N CYS A 97 -16.36 4.77 12.20
CA CYS A 97 -17.43 4.79 13.19
C CYS A 97 -17.84 3.39 13.64
N GLY A 98 -17.81 2.42 12.73
CA GLY A 98 -18.08 1.02 13.02
C GLY A 98 -16.98 0.35 13.84
N LEU A 99 -15.72 0.63 13.54
CA LEU A 99 -14.55 -0.05 14.10
C LEU A 99 -14.05 0.54 15.42
N PHE A 100 -14.20 1.84 15.64
CA PHE A 100 -13.57 2.54 16.75
C PHE A 100 -14.56 3.16 17.75
N PRO A 101 -14.20 3.21 19.04
CA PRO A 101 -14.99 3.89 20.05
C PRO A 101 -15.03 5.40 19.77
N ALA A 102 -16.12 6.06 20.18
CA ALA A 102 -16.35 7.49 19.88
C ALA A 102 -15.16 8.41 20.22
N ALA A 103 -14.47 8.13 21.33
CA ALA A 103 -13.30 8.90 21.77
C ALA A 103 -12.09 8.83 20.83
N GLU A 104 -11.97 7.80 19.99
CA GLU A 104 -10.84 7.61 19.06
C GLU A 104 -11.20 7.97 17.61
N ARG A 105 -12.49 8.15 17.28
CA ARG A 105 -12.93 8.29 15.88
C ARG A 105 -12.33 9.49 15.15
N SER A 106 -12.35 10.66 15.78
CA SER A 106 -11.90 11.91 15.14
C SER A 106 -10.41 11.82 14.76
N ILE A 107 -9.54 11.41 15.69
CA ILE A 107 -8.10 11.32 15.43
C ILE A 107 -7.76 10.25 14.39
N ILE A 108 -8.48 9.13 14.39
CA ILE A 108 -8.28 8.05 13.42
C ILE A 108 -8.75 8.49 12.03
N LEU A 109 -9.93 9.10 11.94
CA LEU A 109 -10.50 9.52 10.67
C LEU A 109 -9.66 10.60 10.01
N ASP A 110 -9.21 11.58 10.80
CA ASP A 110 -8.32 12.66 10.37
C ASP A 110 -6.93 12.14 9.96
N THR A 111 -6.42 11.10 10.64
CA THR A 111 -5.20 10.41 10.19
C THR A 111 -5.42 9.72 8.86
N LEU A 112 -6.48 8.91 8.72
CA LEU A 112 -6.74 8.17 7.49
C LEU A 112 -7.01 9.07 6.29
N ALA A 113 -7.74 10.16 6.47
CA ALA A 113 -8.01 11.12 5.41
C ALA A 113 -6.72 11.74 4.85
N ARG A 114 -5.73 11.99 5.72
CA ARG A 114 -4.38 12.42 5.30
C ARG A 114 -3.52 11.30 4.73
N SER A 115 -3.76 10.06 5.13
CA SER A 115 -3.06 8.89 4.62
C SER A 115 -3.37 8.61 3.16
N VAL A 116 -4.53 8.99 2.65
CA VAL A 116 -4.93 8.74 1.26
C VAL A 116 -4.31 9.77 0.32
N VAL A 117 -3.47 9.30 -0.59
CA VAL A 117 -2.79 10.08 -1.62
C VAL A 117 -3.23 9.59 -2.99
N PHE A 118 -4.11 10.35 -3.64
CA PHE A 118 -4.42 10.12 -5.05
C PHE A 118 -3.24 10.55 -5.92
N LEU A 119 -2.78 9.68 -6.82
CA LEU A 119 -1.65 9.97 -7.70
C LEU A 119 -2.10 10.80 -8.89
N THR A 120 -1.71 12.07 -8.93
CA THR A 120 -2.09 13.02 -9.96
C THR A 120 -0.86 13.50 -10.74
N PRO A 121 -1.06 14.06 -11.94
CA PRO A 121 0.03 14.71 -12.67
C PRO A 121 0.75 15.80 -11.86
N ASP A 122 0.03 16.46 -10.94
CA ASP A 122 0.55 17.58 -10.15
C ASP A 122 1.44 17.12 -8.98
N ASN A 123 1.26 15.90 -8.47
CA ASN A 123 1.99 15.43 -7.28
C ASN A 123 2.98 14.28 -7.54
N ILE A 124 2.86 13.54 -8.65
CA ILE A 124 3.59 12.29 -8.84
C ILE A 124 5.10 12.44 -8.72
N ALA A 125 5.68 13.52 -9.26
CA ALA A 125 7.12 13.74 -9.19
C ALA A 125 7.62 13.92 -7.74
N ALA A 126 6.86 14.67 -6.92
CA ALA A 126 7.16 14.88 -5.51
C ALA A 126 7.00 13.57 -4.72
N VAL A 127 5.89 12.85 -4.97
CA VAL A 127 5.63 11.55 -4.34
C VAL A 127 6.78 10.59 -4.60
N LEU A 128 7.24 10.42 -5.85
CA LEU A 128 8.35 9.53 -6.20
C LEU A 128 9.67 9.93 -5.55
N ALA A 129 9.95 11.23 -5.46
CA ALA A 129 11.16 11.75 -4.82
C ALA A 129 11.20 11.45 -3.32
N GLU A 130 10.04 11.51 -2.64
CA GLU A 130 9.91 11.34 -1.19
C GLU A 130 9.87 9.87 -0.73
N GLN A 131 9.62 8.92 -1.64
CA GLN A 131 9.47 7.49 -1.28
C GLN A 131 10.67 6.94 -0.52
N ARG A 132 10.43 6.21 0.57
CA ARG A 132 11.55 5.65 1.35
C ARG A 132 12.26 4.52 0.60
N TRP A 133 11.50 3.67 -0.06
CA TRP A 133 11.98 2.45 -0.70
C TRP A 133 11.91 2.56 -2.22
N LEU A 134 12.99 2.16 -2.90
CA LEU A 134 13.06 2.19 -4.37
C LEU A 134 12.06 1.22 -5.01
N SER A 135 11.76 0.09 -4.36
CA SER A 135 10.73 -0.85 -4.82
C SER A 135 9.35 -0.18 -4.82
N THR A 136 8.97 0.47 -3.72
CA THR A 136 7.70 1.19 -3.60
C THR A 136 7.62 2.34 -4.60
N ALA A 137 8.69 3.10 -4.78
CA ALA A 137 8.72 4.15 -5.81
C ALA A 137 8.42 3.60 -7.20
N TRP A 138 9.00 2.45 -7.55
CA TRP A 138 8.76 1.81 -8.84
C TRP A 138 7.31 1.30 -8.99
N GLU A 139 6.72 0.73 -7.93
CA GLU A 139 5.31 0.32 -7.94
C GLU A 139 4.37 1.53 -8.06
N VAL A 140 4.62 2.61 -7.31
CA VAL A 140 3.85 3.86 -7.35
C VAL A 140 3.91 4.51 -8.75
N ALA A 141 5.07 4.48 -9.41
CA ALA A 141 5.21 4.97 -10.78
C ALA A 141 4.33 4.19 -11.76
N ASN A 142 4.32 2.86 -11.66
CA ASN A 142 3.47 2.00 -12.49
C ASN A 142 1.98 2.18 -12.20
N LEU A 143 1.60 2.28 -10.91
CA LEU A 143 0.24 2.58 -10.47
C LEU A 143 -0.27 3.89 -11.10
N TYR A 144 0.55 4.95 -11.09
CA TYR A 144 0.22 6.22 -11.73
C TYR A 144 0.11 6.09 -13.26
N LEU A 145 1.09 5.47 -13.92
CA LEU A 145 1.10 5.32 -15.39
C LEU A 145 -0.13 4.56 -15.88
N ALA A 146 -0.45 3.44 -15.24
CA ALA A 146 -1.66 2.70 -15.51
C ALA A 146 -2.91 3.56 -15.29
N GLY A 147 -2.93 4.33 -14.20
CA GLY A 147 -4.05 5.21 -13.85
C GLY A 147 -4.31 6.35 -14.85
N VAL A 148 -3.27 6.84 -15.54
CA VAL A 148 -3.42 7.83 -16.62
C VAL A 148 -3.57 7.22 -18.01
N GLY A 149 -3.58 5.88 -18.11
CA GLY A 149 -3.65 5.16 -19.37
C GLY A 149 -2.36 5.22 -20.20
N ALA A 150 -1.24 5.57 -19.59
CA ALA A 150 0.07 5.57 -20.22
C ALA A 150 0.72 4.16 -20.15
N PRO A 151 1.66 3.83 -21.05
CA PRO A 151 2.43 2.60 -20.94
C PRO A 151 3.18 2.52 -19.61
N VAL A 152 2.94 1.46 -18.85
CA VAL A 152 3.67 1.10 -17.62
C VAL A 152 5.16 0.87 -17.91
N LEU A 153 6.00 0.90 -16.87
CA LEU A 153 7.45 0.72 -16.99
C LEU A 153 7.83 -0.66 -17.52
N SER A 154 7.12 -1.69 -17.06
CA SER A 154 7.30 -3.10 -17.43
C SER A 154 5.96 -3.82 -17.59
N GLU A 155 5.89 -4.78 -18.49
CA GLU A 155 4.74 -5.69 -18.61
C GLU A 155 4.60 -6.63 -17.40
N GLU A 156 5.67 -6.83 -16.65
CA GLU A 156 5.67 -7.60 -15.39
C GLU A 156 5.16 -6.77 -14.20
N ALA A 157 4.93 -5.46 -14.38
CA ALA A 157 4.36 -4.61 -13.35
C ALA A 157 2.96 -5.11 -12.97
N ARG A 158 2.70 -5.20 -11.67
CA ARG A 158 1.40 -5.62 -11.17
C ARG A 158 0.35 -4.56 -11.53
N GLY A 159 -0.79 -4.99 -12.07
CA GLY A 159 -1.94 -4.13 -12.35
C GLY A 159 -2.71 -3.72 -11.08
N ILE A 160 -2.00 -3.17 -10.09
CA ILE A 160 -2.60 -2.70 -8.84
C ILE A 160 -3.33 -1.37 -9.06
N VAL A 161 -4.38 -1.14 -8.27
CA VAL A 161 -5.18 0.10 -8.28
C VAL A 161 -4.99 0.93 -7.00
N GLY A 162 -4.33 0.35 -6.01
CA GLY A 162 -3.90 0.97 -4.76
C GLY A 162 -2.66 0.29 -4.21
N LEU A 163 -1.96 0.99 -3.31
CA LEU A 163 -0.81 0.48 -2.59
C LEU A 163 -0.73 1.14 -1.21
N SER A 164 -0.62 0.34 -0.15
CA SER A 164 -0.42 0.83 1.21
C SER A 164 0.99 0.57 1.72
N GLU A 165 1.69 1.64 2.11
CA GLU A 165 3.00 1.58 2.77
C GLU A 165 2.97 2.36 4.09
N GLU A 166 3.38 1.70 5.18
CA GLU A 166 3.36 2.27 6.53
C GLU A 166 1.99 2.87 6.90
N THR A 167 1.85 4.19 6.81
CA THR A 167 0.61 4.94 7.07
C THR A 167 0.07 5.67 5.85
N THR A 168 0.57 5.38 4.65
CA THR A 168 0.19 6.07 3.41
C THR A 168 -0.46 5.08 2.45
N CYS A 169 -1.54 5.51 1.82
CA CYS A 169 -2.30 4.78 0.82
C CYS A 169 -2.18 5.53 -0.50
N PHE A 170 -1.36 5.04 -1.41
CA PHE A 170 -1.30 5.55 -2.78
C PHE A 170 -2.46 4.95 -3.57
N VAL A 171 -3.28 5.81 -4.17
CA VAL A 171 -4.50 5.40 -4.86
C VAL A 171 -4.50 5.93 -6.27
N SER A 172 -4.84 5.08 -7.24
CA SER A 172 -5.00 5.50 -8.62
C SER A 172 -6.25 6.37 -8.78
N ILE A 173 -6.15 7.43 -9.59
CA ILE A 173 -7.27 8.32 -9.92
C ILE A 173 -8.39 7.63 -10.69
N VAL A 174 -8.15 6.44 -11.25
CA VAL A 174 -9.20 5.61 -11.88
C VAL A 174 -10.31 5.24 -10.91
N TYR A 175 -10.09 5.40 -9.59
CA TYR A 175 -11.12 5.23 -8.57
C TYR A 175 -12.42 5.97 -8.89
N PHE A 176 -12.29 7.19 -9.42
CA PHE A 176 -13.43 8.05 -9.71
C PHE A 176 -14.13 7.68 -11.03
N GLU A 177 -13.56 6.78 -11.83
CA GLU A 177 -14.14 6.22 -13.05
C GLU A 177 -14.47 4.73 -12.91
N GLU A 178 -14.28 4.15 -11.71
CA GLU A 178 -14.54 2.74 -11.44
C GLU A 178 -16.02 2.39 -11.70
N THR A 179 -16.23 1.28 -12.41
CA THR A 179 -17.54 0.83 -12.85
C THR A 179 -18.01 -0.44 -12.14
N ASP A 180 -17.11 -1.19 -11.50
CA ASP A 180 -17.50 -2.27 -10.60
C ASP A 180 -18.22 -1.67 -9.38
N PRO A 181 -19.51 -1.98 -9.17
CA PRO A 181 -20.27 -1.41 -8.07
C PRO A 181 -19.75 -1.84 -6.69
N PHE A 182 -18.92 -2.87 -6.59
CA PHE A 182 -18.37 -3.40 -5.34
C PHE A 182 -16.88 -3.12 -5.13
N ALA A 183 -16.20 -2.52 -6.11
CA ALA A 183 -14.85 -2.03 -5.94
C ALA A 183 -14.83 -0.74 -5.10
N ASP A 184 -13.96 -0.70 -4.10
CA ASP A 184 -13.75 0.42 -3.20
C ASP A 184 -12.33 0.40 -2.66
N PHE A 185 -11.36 0.49 -3.57
CA PHE A 185 -9.96 0.35 -3.20
C PHE A 185 -9.45 1.46 -2.28
N VAL A 186 -10.12 2.62 -2.17
CA VAL A 186 -9.84 3.59 -1.08
C VAL A 186 -10.11 2.98 0.30
N VAL A 187 -11.23 2.28 0.46
CA VAL A 187 -11.56 1.59 1.72
C VAL A 187 -10.61 0.41 1.94
N HIS A 188 -10.27 -0.32 0.88
CA HIS A 188 -9.30 -1.40 0.92
C HIS A 188 -7.95 -0.94 1.45
N GLU A 189 -7.36 0.08 0.82
CA GLU A 189 -6.07 0.61 1.24
C GLU A 189 -6.12 1.20 2.66
N ALA A 190 -7.17 1.95 2.99
CA ALA A 190 -7.34 2.47 4.34
C ALA A 190 -7.45 1.36 5.40
N ALA A 191 -8.00 0.18 5.06
CA ALA A 191 -8.06 -0.96 5.96
C ALA A 191 -6.66 -1.52 6.28
N HIS A 192 -5.69 -1.41 5.36
CA HIS A 192 -4.30 -1.78 5.62
C HIS A 192 -3.62 -0.90 6.66
N VAL A 193 -3.92 0.40 6.66
CA VAL A 193 -3.40 1.33 7.66
C VAL A 193 -3.72 0.86 9.08
N PHE A 194 -4.87 0.24 9.31
CA PHE A 194 -5.25 -0.20 10.65
C PHE A 194 -4.34 -1.28 11.26
N HIS A 195 -3.74 -2.13 10.44
CA HIS A 195 -2.85 -3.20 10.91
C HIS A 195 -1.36 -2.94 10.61
N ASN A 196 -1.06 -1.81 9.96
CA ASN A 196 0.30 -1.31 9.76
C ASN A 196 0.65 -0.17 10.72
N CYS A 197 -0.34 0.62 11.15
CA CYS A 197 -0.13 1.78 12.01
C CYS A 197 -0.20 1.41 13.49
N LYS A 198 0.85 1.80 14.24
CA LYS A 198 0.86 1.72 15.70
C LYS A 198 0.00 2.83 16.30
N ARG A 199 -0.60 2.54 17.44
CA ARG A 199 -1.44 3.51 18.17
C ARG A 199 -0.65 4.73 18.63
N ALA A 200 0.58 4.54 19.09
CA ALA A 200 1.44 5.65 19.49
C ALA A 200 1.73 6.63 18.35
N THR A 201 1.79 6.15 17.09
CA THR A 201 2.01 7.01 15.90
C THR A 201 0.93 8.08 15.74
N VAL A 202 -0.30 7.78 16.18
CA VAL A 202 -1.44 8.72 16.14
C VAL A 202 -1.75 9.30 17.51
N GLY A 203 -0.83 9.23 18.47
CA GLY A 203 -1.03 9.79 19.82
C GLY A 203 -2.04 9.03 20.68
N LEU A 204 -2.42 7.81 20.31
CA LEU A 204 -3.29 6.96 21.11
C LEU A 204 -2.49 6.09 22.08
N GLY A 205 -3.06 5.84 23.26
CA GLY A 205 -2.47 4.92 24.23
C GLY A 205 -2.32 3.51 23.67
N GLU A 206 -1.12 2.95 23.81
CA GLU A 206 -0.78 1.58 23.41
C GLU A 206 -0.61 0.66 24.63
N SER A 207 -0.77 -0.63 24.41
CA SER A 207 -0.45 -1.66 25.40
C SER A 207 0.12 -2.88 24.69
N ARG A 208 0.73 -3.82 25.43
CA ARG A 208 1.22 -5.10 24.86
C ARG A 208 0.17 -5.89 24.08
N ARG A 209 -1.13 -5.65 24.30
CA ARG A 209 -2.24 -6.32 23.60
C ARG A 209 -2.95 -5.42 22.58
N LYS A 210 -2.54 -4.16 22.47
CA LYS A 210 -3.15 -3.13 21.62
C LYS A 210 -2.03 -2.22 21.13
N GLU A 211 -1.13 -2.78 20.33
CA GLU A 211 0.00 -2.05 19.73
C GLU A 211 -0.44 -1.33 18.46
N TYR A 212 -1.13 -2.04 17.56
CA TYR A 212 -1.67 -1.51 16.31
C TYR A 212 -3.09 -0.95 16.49
N LEU A 213 -3.56 -0.14 15.53
CA LEU A 213 -4.92 0.43 15.57
C LEU A 213 -5.97 -0.68 15.69
N LEU A 214 -5.85 -1.74 14.89
CA LEU A 214 -6.66 -2.96 14.97
C LEU A 214 -5.78 -4.21 15.03
N ASN A 215 -6.26 -5.23 15.75
CA ASN A 215 -5.61 -6.52 15.84
C ASN A 215 -6.21 -7.49 14.82
N VAL A 216 -5.65 -7.50 13.62
CA VAL A 216 -6.03 -8.41 12.51
C VAL A 216 -4.96 -9.50 12.39
N ASP A 217 -5.39 -10.75 12.23
CA ASP A 217 -4.50 -11.88 11.99
C ASP A 217 -3.71 -11.64 10.70
N TYR A 218 -2.40 -11.89 10.73
CA TYR A 218 -1.52 -11.65 9.59
C TYR A 218 -2.03 -12.36 8.32
N SER A 219 -2.51 -13.60 8.45
CA SER A 219 -3.05 -14.38 7.33
C SER A 219 -4.41 -13.88 6.81
N LYS A 220 -5.07 -12.97 7.54
CA LYS A 220 -6.41 -12.44 7.23
C LYS A 220 -6.39 -10.95 6.88
N ARG A 221 -5.21 -10.33 6.71
CA ARG A 221 -5.09 -8.90 6.41
C ARG A 221 -5.78 -8.51 5.10
N GLU A 222 -5.56 -9.29 4.04
CA GLU A 222 -6.23 -9.10 2.75
C GLU A 222 -7.72 -9.43 2.83
N THR A 223 -8.08 -10.55 3.46
CA THR A 223 -9.49 -10.90 3.67
C THR A 223 -10.24 -9.79 4.42
N PHE A 224 -9.59 -9.17 5.41
CA PHE A 224 -10.13 -8.03 6.15
C PHE A 224 -10.30 -6.80 5.25
N ALA A 225 -9.31 -6.45 4.43
CA ALA A 225 -9.37 -5.32 3.52
C ALA A 225 -10.48 -5.49 2.47
N TYR A 226 -10.51 -6.62 1.75
CA TYR A 226 -11.56 -6.94 0.79
C TYR A 226 -12.96 -7.00 1.44
N ALA A 227 -13.08 -7.55 2.65
CA ALA A 227 -14.37 -7.57 3.34
C ALA A 227 -14.84 -6.16 3.72
N CYS A 228 -13.92 -5.27 4.12
CA CYS A 228 -14.25 -3.87 4.39
C CYS A 228 -14.68 -3.13 3.11
N GLU A 229 -13.96 -3.34 2.01
CA GLU A 229 -14.26 -2.80 0.68
C GLU A 229 -15.66 -3.20 0.20
N ALA A 230 -15.95 -4.51 0.12
CA ALA A 230 -17.25 -4.96 -0.35
C ALA A 230 -18.37 -4.58 0.62
N TYR A 231 -18.14 -4.64 1.93
CA TYR A 231 -19.15 -4.22 2.91
C TYR A 231 -19.47 -2.72 2.81
N SER A 232 -18.47 -1.85 2.60
CA SER A 232 -18.65 -0.42 2.31
C SER A 232 -19.64 -0.20 1.16
N ARG A 233 -19.45 -0.94 0.07
CA ARG A 233 -20.30 -0.84 -1.13
C ARG A 233 -21.68 -1.42 -0.90
N ILE A 234 -21.79 -2.58 -0.26
CA ILE A 234 -23.07 -3.21 0.10
C ILE A 234 -23.94 -2.27 0.95
N VAL A 235 -23.36 -1.63 1.98
CA VAL A 235 -24.13 -0.70 2.83
C VAL A 235 -24.48 0.59 2.10
N SER A 236 -23.66 1.04 1.15
CA SER A 236 -23.91 2.24 0.35
C SER A 236 -25.00 2.01 -0.71
N LEU A 237 -25.09 0.80 -1.27
CA LEU A 237 -26.08 0.44 -2.30
C LEU A 237 -27.45 0.06 -1.71
N GLY A 238 -27.51 -0.34 -0.43
CA GLY A 238 -28.73 -0.79 0.22
C GLY A 238 -29.11 0.00 1.46
N ALA A 239 -30.26 0.68 1.43
CA ALA A 239 -30.81 1.46 2.54
C ALA A 239 -31.39 0.58 3.70
N GLY A 240 -31.34 -0.74 3.58
CA GLY A 240 -31.78 -1.66 4.61
C GLY A 240 -31.41 -3.12 4.34
N VAL A 241 -31.65 -3.98 5.33
CA VAL A 241 -31.17 -5.38 5.37
C VAL A 241 -31.52 -6.17 4.10
N ARG A 242 -32.74 -6.05 3.58
CA ARG A 242 -33.14 -6.78 2.36
C ARG A 242 -32.35 -6.35 1.12
N GLN A 243 -32.11 -5.05 0.97
CA GLN A 243 -31.35 -4.52 -0.16
C GLN A 243 -29.86 -4.85 -0.03
N GLN A 244 -29.32 -4.80 1.20
CA GLN A 244 -27.94 -5.22 1.48
C GLN A 244 -27.74 -6.71 1.20
N GLN A 245 -28.73 -7.56 1.52
CA GLN A 245 -28.67 -8.98 1.19
C GLN A 245 -28.71 -9.22 -0.32
N ALA A 246 -29.57 -8.50 -1.06
CA ALA A 246 -29.60 -8.58 -2.52
C ALA A 246 -28.29 -8.10 -3.16
N ALA A 247 -27.70 -7.03 -2.64
CA ALA A 247 -26.38 -6.54 -3.07
C ALA A 247 -25.28 -7.57 -2.81
N LEU A 248 -25.30 -8.24 -1.65
CA LEU A 248 -24.38 -9.34 -1.36
C LEU A 248 -24.54 -10.53 -2.31
N GLU A 249 -25.78 -10.91 -2.63
CA GLU A 249 -26.05 -11.97 -3.61
C GLU A 249 -25.59 -11.59 -5.02
N GLN A 250 -25.67 -10.32 -5.38
CA GLN A 250 -25.11 -9.81 -6.63
C GLN A 250 -23.58 -9.86 -6.61
N HIS A 251 -22.94 -9.40 -5.52
CA HIS A 251 -21.49 -9.47 -5.34
C HIS A 251 -20.97 -10.90 -5.45
N ALA A 252 -21.64 -11.86 -4.82
CA ALA A 252 -21.28 -13.27 -4.85
C ALA A 252 -21.38 -13.92 -6.26
N LYS A 253 -22.10 -13.28 -7.20
CA LYS A 253 -22.22 -13.70 -8.60
C LYS A 253 -21.28 -12.93 -9.53
N ALA A 254 -20.72 -11.82 -9.05
CA ALA A 254 -19.76 -11.01 -9.77
C ALA A 254 -18.34 -11.58 -9.63
N SER A 255 -17.34 -10.83 -10.08
CA SER A 255 -15.94 -11.19 -9.88
C SER A 255 -15.58 -11.09 -8.39
N LEU A 256 -15.16 -12.22 -7.82
CA LEU A 256 -14.60 -12.26 -6.47
C LEU A 256 -13.18 -11.70 -6.46
N PRO A 257 -12.63 -11.34 -5.27
CA PRO A 257 -11.26 -10.83 -5.17
C PRO A 257 -10.26 -11.69 -5.95
N PRO A 258 -9.43 -11.11 -6.83
CA PRO A 258 -8.48 -11.86 -7.65
C PRO A 258 -7.23 -12.32 -6.88
N ASP A 259 -7.19 -12.06 -5.56
CA ASP A 259 -6.05 -12.35 -4.69
C ASP A 259 -6.11 -13.77 -4.13
N ASP A 260 -5.07 -14.55 -4.38
CA ASP A 260 -4.96 -15.96 -3.98
C ASP A 260 -4.78 -16.15 -2.47
N ARG A 261 -4.47 -15.07 -1.72
CA ARG A 261 -4.41 -15.06 -0.26
C ARG A 261 -5.81 -15.04 0.36
N VAL A 262 -6.86 -14.80 -0.42
CA VAL A 262 -8.25 -14.72 0.06
C VAL A 262 -8.99 -16.04 -0.19
N ASP A 263 -9.38 -16.71 0.89
CA ASP A 263 -10.37 -17.79 0.82
C ASP A 263 -11.76 -17.19 0.51
N HIS A 264 -12.27 -17.48 -0.69
CA HIS A 264 -13.52 -16.92 -1.20
C HIS A 264 -14.75 -17.37 -0.42
N ASP A 265 -14.78 -18.60 0.08
CA ASP A 265 -15.91 -19.12 0.85
C ASP A 265 -15.96 -18.45 2.23
N GLU A 266 -14.80 -18.34 2.89
CA GLU A 266 -14.68 -17.63 4.17
C GLU A 266 -15.01 -16.15 4.01
N TYR A 267 -14.53 -15.51 2.93
CA TYR A 267 -14.82 -14.12 2.61
C TYR A 267 -16.34 -13.87 2.48
N LEU A 268 -17.05 -14.71 1.74
CA LEU A 268 -18.50 -14.61 1.58
C LEU A 268 -19.25 -14.94 2.88
N ASP A 269 -18.76 -15.89 3.68
CA ASP A 269 -19.27 -16.16 5.04
C ASP A 269 -19.18 -14.91 5.93
N ILE A 270 -18.03 -14.23 5.92
CA ILE A 270 -17.78 -13.00 6.70
C ILE A 270 -18.77 -11.90 6.30
N LEU A 271 -18.97 -11.70 4.99
CA LEU A 271 -19.91 -10.70 4.50
C LEU A 271 -21.36 -11.00 4.91
N ARG A 272 -21.80 -12.27 4.85
CA ARG A 272 -23.12 -12.70 5.31
C ARG A 272 -23.34 -12.42 6.80
N ASP A 273 -22.33 -12.70 7.62
CA ASP A 273 -22.35 -12.38 9.05
C ASP A 273 -22.41 -10.87 9.30
N ALA A 274 -21.70 -10.08 8.49
CA ALA A 274 -21.64 -8.63 8.60
C ALA A 274 -22.96 -7.95 8.20
N THR A 275 -23.58 -8.36 7.09
CA THR A 275 -24.88 -7.82 6.62
C THR A 275 -26.03 -8.15 7.58
N SER A 276 -25.93 -9.28 8.29
CA SER A 276 -26.93 -9.69 9.28
C SER A 276 -26.77 -9.00 10.64
N ALA A 277 -25.66 -8.31 10.88
CA ALA A 277 -25.34 -7.72 12.16
C ALA A 277 -25.70 -6.25 12.26
N ARG A 278 -26.00 -5.79 13.48
CA ARG A 278 -26.19 -4.35 13.77
C ARG A 278 -24.94 -3.51 13.51
N ASN A 279 -23.76 -4.12 13.62
CA ASN A 279 -22.48 -3.50 13.31
C ASN A 279 -21.62 -4.53 12.55
N GLY A 280 -21.74 -4.53 11.22
CA GLY A 280 -21.00 -5.46 10.37
C GLY A 280 -19.50 -5.23 10.38
N TRP A 281 -19.04 -3.98 10.53
CA TRP A 281 -17.61 -3.66 10.67
C TRP A 281 -16.95 -4.42 11.83
N GLN A 282 -17.58 -4.44 13.01
CA GLN A 282 -17.09 -5.21 14.14
C GLN A 282 -17.14 -6.73 13.91
N LYS A 283 -18.10 -7.22 13.10
CA LYS A 283 -18.15 -8.63 12.73
C LYS A 283 -16.99 -9.01 11.84
N ILE A 284 -16.70 -8.20 10.82
CA ILE A 284 -15.54 -8.38 9.93
C ILE A 284 -14.26 -8.43 10.77
N LEU A 285 -14.04 -7.42 11.62
CA LEU A 285 -12.86 -7.39 12.50
C LEU A 285 -12.77 -8.64 13.39
N LYS A 286 -13.87 -9.06 14.02
CA LYS A 286 -13.86 -10.24 14.90
C LYS A 286 -13.53 -11.53 14.15
N ARG A 287 -14.00 -11.68 12.91
CA ARG A 287 -13.75 -12.85 12.08
C ARG A 287 -12.31 -12.90 11.58
N CYS A 288 -11.70 -11.74 11.32
CA CYS A 288 -10.31 -11.63 10.89
C CYS A 288 -9.30 -11.47 12.03
N ALA A 289 -9.75 -11.43 13.29
CA ALA A 289 -8.84 -11.34 14.45
C ALA A 289 -8.16 -12.69 14.74
N PRO A 290 -6.96 -12.69 15.35
CA PRO A 290 -6.28 -13.92 15.75
C PRO A 290 -7.18 -14.77 16.66
N ARG A 291 -7.25 -16.08 16.40
CA ARG A 291 -7.98 -17.00 17.27
C ARG A 291 -7.37 -16.95 18.68
N GLN A 292 -8.20 -16.69 19.69
CA GLN A 292 -7.74 -16.81 21.07
C GLN A 292 -7.39 -18.27 21.34
N GLN A 293 -6.10 -18.59 21.49
CA GLN A 293 -5.71 -19.88 22.04
C GLN A 293 -6.30 -20.01 23.45
N PRO A 294 -6.93 -21.15 23.78
CA PRO A 294 -7.27 -21.44 25.17
C PRO A 294 -5.99 -21.33 26.00
N ARG A 295 -6.05 -20.60 27.12
CA ARG A 295 -4.97 -20.64 28.12
C ARG A 295 -4.69 -22.11 28.44
N PRO A 296 -3.43 -22.59 28.43
CA PRO A 296 -3.09 -23.85 29.06
C PRO A 296 -3.64 -23.79 30.49
N GLY A 297 -4.58 -24.67 30.81
CA GLY A 297 -5.20 -24.70 32.13
C GLY A 297 -4.11 -24.79 33.19
N LEU A 298 -4.22 -23.96 34.22
CA LEU A 298 -3.55 -24.19 35.49
C LEU A 298 -3.87 -25.63 35.90
N GLY A 299 -2.90 -26.53 35.70
CA GLY A 299 -3.03 -27.93 36.06
C GLY A 299 -3.41 -28.01 37.53
N ARG A 300 -4.58 -28.59 37.80
CA ARG A 300 -4.90 -29.09 39.13
C ARG A 300 -3.86 -30.15 39.45
N THR A 301 -2.96 -29.83 40.36
CA THR A 301 -2.07 -30.81 41.00
C THR A 301 -2.96 -31.74 41.83
N PRO A 302 -2.96 -33.06 41.62
CA PRO A 302 -3.62 -33.97 42.53
C PRO A 302 -2.85 -33.99 43.86
N ALA A 303 -3.59 -33.94 44.97
CA ALA A 303 -3.03 -34.00 46.32
C ALA A 303 -2.34 -35.36 46.56
N PRO A 304 -1.21 -35.40 47.28
CA PRO A 304 -0.57 -36.65 47.65
C PRO A 304 -1.41 -37.41 48.68
N ALA A 305 -1.46 -38.74 48.51
CA ALA A 305 -2.00 -39.69 49.48
C ALA A 305 -1.06 -39.88 50.67
#